data_AF-Q45U90-F1
#
_entry.id   AF-Q45U90-F1
#
_cell.length_a   1.000
_cell.length_b   1.000
_cell.length_c   1.000
_cell.angle_alpha   90.00
_cell.angle_beta   90.00
_cell.angle_gamma   90.00
#
_symmetry.space_group_name_H-M   'P 1'
#
loop_
_entity.id
_entity.type
_entity.pdbx_description
1 polymer ?
#
loop_
_entity_poly.entity_id
_entity_poly.type
_entity_poly.pdbx_seq_one_letter_code
_entity_poly.pdbx_strand_id
1 'polypeptide(L)'
;AAKSIIANAPASDAHVQQLQQAVATAETLIPDLEERARLWDEFLVARNEIDALIEKLQQPLDAVVAKPKRSAAEAAQDVENLKQSAQQLGDLDNKITNLQRISELLDPLESAYADVRFFDVDAEQTRHQYDDVLNDVAAELEDETLLKQSADQVAKEIDDISKMIDSTDPEKSILDTIAKSDIPALKAQINRIKDRIVNADASRKHVTTDPKIAEDLDNKLAKLEAELDDAIKTSDEHDKEQLIISLKLNISQFEQLPLDQLKPDDLKT
;
A
#
# COMPACT_ATOMS: atom_id res chain seq x y z
N ALA A 1 20.85 53.89 -42.57
CA ALA A 1 20.49 53.96 -44.01
C ALA A 1 19.28 54.88 -44.25
N ALA A 2 18.11 54.62 -43.66
CA ALA A 2 16.88 55.42 -43.87
C ALA A 2 17.03 56.92 -43.51
N LYS A 3 17.60 57.25 -42.34
CA LYS A 3 17.89 58.64 -41.93
C LYS A 3 18.75 59.41 -42.93
N SER A 4 19.77 58.76 -43.50
CA SER A 4 20.67 59.36 -44.48
C SER A 4 19.98 59.64 -45.81
N ILE A 5 19.00 58.81 -46.21
CA ILE A 5 18.18 59.01 -47.41
C ILE A 5 17.20 60.17 -47.20
N ILE A 6 16.55 60.21 -46.03
CA ILE A 6 15.59 61.24 -45.63
C ILE A 6 16.25 62.63 -45.51
N ALA A 7 17.48 62.69 -44.98
CA ALA A 7 18.24 63.93 -44.86
C ALA A 7 18.60 64.57 -46.21
N ASN A 8 18.63 63.77 -47.28
CA ASN A 8 18.93 64.22 -48.65
C ASN A 8 17.67 64.51 -49.48
N ALA A 9 16.47 64.35 -48.92
CA ALA A 9 15.18 64.56 -49.59
C ALA A 9 14.60 65.95 -49.30
N PRO A 10 13.71 66.49 -50.15
CA PRO A 10 13.12 67.82 -49.94
C PRO A 10 12.26 67.85 -48.67
N ALA A 11 12.70 68.59 -47.64
CA ALA A 11 12.04 68.65 -46.33
C ALA A 11 10.63 69.26 -46.35
N SER A 12 10.26 69.95 -47.44
CA SER A 12 8.93 70.53 -47.66
C SER A 12 7.92 69.54 -48.26
N ASP A 13 8.35 68.36 -48.69
CA ASP A 13 7.47 67.33 -49.24
C ASP A 13 6.71 66.63 -48.10
N ALA A 14 5.38 66.57 -48.21
CA ALA A 14 4.51 65.94 -47.22
C ALA A 14 4.86 64.46 -46.98
N HIS A 15 5.30 63.73 -48.01
CA HIS A 15 5.71 62.34 -47.89
C HIS A 15 7.04 62.18 -47.15
N VAL A 16 7.96 63.14 -47.32
CA VAL A 16 9.24 63.16 -46.57
C VAL A 16 8.99 63.45 -45.09
N GLN A 17 8.04 64.34 -44.77
CA GLN A 17 7.63 64.61 -43.38
C GLN A 17 6.93 63.42 -42.72
N GLN A 18 6.03 62.74 -43.43
CA GLN A 18 5.40 61.50 -42.96
C GLN A 18 6.44 60.40 -42.70
N LEU A 19 7.43 60.26 -43.59
CA LEU A 19 8.51 59.28 -43.43
C LEU A 19 9.44 59.64 -42.25
N GLN A 20 9.74 60.92 -42.04
CA GLN A 20 10.48 61.39 -40.86
C GLN A 20 9.76 61.04 -39.57
N GLN A 21 8.45 61.28 -39.52
CA GLN A 21 7.62 60.96 -38.36
C GLN A 21 7.56 59.44 -38.12
N ALA A 22 7.37 58.65 -39.18
CA ALA A 22 7.35 57.19 -39.09
C ALA A 22 8.70 56.62 -38.60
N VAL A 23 9.83 57.15 -39.08
CA VAL A 23 11.16 56.75 -38.59
C VAL A 23 11.36 57.13 -37.12
N ALA A 24 10.94 58.33 -36.71
CA ALA A 24 11.03 58.75 -35.32
C ALA A 24 10.15 57.86 -34.40
N THR A 25 8.93 57.54 -34.81
CA THR A 25 8.04 56.62 -34.09
C THR A 25 8.62 55.20 -34.04
N ALA A 26 9.18 54.70 -35.14
CA ALA A 26 9.83 53.38 -35.14
C ALA A 26 11.02 53.35 -34.17
N GLU A 27 11.83 54.40 -34.09
CA GLU A 27 12.95 54.49 -33.14
C GLU A 27 12.49 54.49 -31.69
N THR A 28 11.34 55.08 -31.38
CA THR A 28 10.76 55.01 -30.03
C THR A 28 10.25 53.61 -29.67
N LEU A 29 9.89 52.79 -30.66
CA LEU A 29 9.37 51.43 -30.43
C LEU A 29 10.46 50.36 -30.32
N ILE A 30 11.68 50.62 -30.81
CA ILE A 30 12.78 49.63 -30.77
C ILE A 30 13.05 49.12 -29.35
N PRO A 31 13.22 49.98 -28.31
CA PRO A 31 13.51 49.51 -26.96
C PRO A 31 12.38 48.64 -26.38
N ASP A 32 11.12 48.99 -26.67
CA ASP A 32 9.96 48.23 -26.22
C ASP A 32 9.91 46.84 -26.87
N LEU A 33 10.26 46.75 -28.16
CA LEU A 33 10.34 45.48 -28.88
C LEU A 33 11.53 44.62 -28.42
N GLU A 34 12.67 45.23 -28.12
CA GLU A 34 13.84 44.54 -27.57
C GLU A 34 13.53 43.96 -26.18
N GLU A 35 12.89 44.74 -25.31
CA GLU A 35 12.46 44.28 -24.00
C GLU A 35 11.42 43.16 -24.10
N ARG A 36 10.45 43.29 -25.00
CA ARG A 36 9.44 42.26 -25.22
C ARG A 36 10.04 40.97 -25.78
N ALA A 37 11.04 41.06 -26.65
CA ALA A 37 11.78 39.89 -27.14
C ALA A 37 12.55 39.20 -26.00
N ARG A 38 13.21 39.97 -25.13
CA ARG A 38 13.90 39.45 -23.94
C ARG A 38 12.95 38.73 -22.98
N LEU A 39 11.78 39.33 -22.71
CA LEU A 39 10.74 38.71 -21.88
C LEU A 39 10.20 37.42 -22.49
N TRP A 40 10.08 37.36 -23.82
CA TRP A 40 9.68 36.16 -24.52
C TRP A 40 10.72 35.03 -24.40
N ASP A 41 12.00 35.35 -24.51
CA ASP A 41 13.07 34.36 -24.30
C ASP A 41 13.06 33.82 -22.85
N GLU A 42 12.86 34.70 -21.86
CA GLU A 42 12.69 34.29 -20.45
C GLU A 42 11.45 33.40 -20.25
N PHE A 43 10.35 33.72 -20.92
CA PHE A 43 9.13 32.91 -20.89
C PHE A 43 9.38 31.50 -21.42
N LEU A 44 10.05 31.38 -22.57
CA LEU A 44 10.37 30.08 -23.17
C LEU A 44 11.27 29.23 -22.28
N VAL A 45 12.26 29.84 -21.62
CA VAL A 45 13.11 29.13 -20.65
C VAL A 45 12.28 28.63 -19.47
N ALA A 46 11.46 29.50 -18.85
CA ALA A 46 10.63 29.13 -17.71
C ALA A 46 9.64 28.00 -18.07
N ARG A 47 9.03 28.07 -19.26
CA ARG A 47 8.16 27.03 -19.79
C ARG A 47 8.89 25.69 -19.93
N ASN A 48 10.05 25.67 -20.59
CA ASN A 48 10.80 24.43 -20.81
C ASN A 48 11.26 23.80 -19.48
N GLU A 49 11.56 24.61 -18.46
CA GLU A 49 11.86 24.11 -17.13
C GLU A 49 10.67 23.45 -16.44
N ILE A 50 9.46 23.98 -16.66
CA ILE A 50 8.22 23.38 -16.14
C ILE A 50 7.94 22.05 -16.85
N ASP A 51 8.01 22.01 -18.18
CA ASP A 51 7.89 20.78 -18.98
C ASP A 51 8.83 19.68 -18.46
N ALA A 52 10.12 20.01 -18.30
CA ALA A 52 11.12 19.08 -17.81
C ALA A 52 10.87 18.61 -16.37
N LEU A 53 10.33 19.48 -15.50
CA LEU A 53 10.00 19.12 -14.13
C LEU A 53 8.78 18.19 -14.08
N ILE A 54 7.74 18.45 -14.89
CA ILE A 54 6.57 17.58 -15.00
C ILE A 54 6.99 16.19 -15.49
N GLU A 55 7.79 16.11 -16.55
CA GLU A 55 8.30 14.83 -17.06
C GLU A 55 9.09 14.07 -15.98
N LYS A 56 9.96 14.76 -15.25
CA LYS A 56 10.73 14.18 -14.14
C LYS A 56 9.82 13.67 -13.02
N LEU A 57 8.73 14.37 -12.72
CA LEU A 57 7.74 13.98 -11.71
C LEU A 57 6.88 12.79 -12.17
N GLN A 58 6.60 12.67 -13.47
CA GLN A 58 5.80 11.57 -14.03
C GLN A 58 6.58 10.25 -14.10
N GLN A 59 7.87 10.28 -14.42
CA GLN A 59 8.72 9.08 -14.52
C GLN A 59 8.62 8.10 -13.33
N PRO A 60 8.77 8.51 -12.05
CA PRO A 60 8.65 7.59 -10.93
C PRO A 60 7.21 7.06 -10.77
N LEU A 61 6.20 7.84 -11.14
CA LEU A 61 4.80 7.45 -11.07
C LEU A 61 4.49 6.35 -12.10
N ASP A 62 4.89 6.58 -13.35
CA ASP A 62 4.78 5.59 -14.43
C ASP A 62 5.53 4.30 -14.09
N ALA A 63 6.72 4.41 -13.50
CA ALA A 63 7.50 3.26 -13.06
C ALA A 63 6.77 2.43 -12.00
N VAL A 64 6.03 3.07 -11.08
CA VAL A 64 5.26 2.37 -10.03
C VAL A 64 3.99 1.74 -10.57
N VAL A 65 3.29 2.43 -11.48
CA VAL A 65 2.04 1.96 -12.10
C VAL A 65 2.31 0.80 -13.06
N ALA A 66 3.40 0.86 -13.83
CA ALA A 66 3.75 -0.19 -14.79
C ALA A 66 4.33 -1.46 -14.14
N LYS A 67 4.78 -1.39 -12.89
CA LYS A 67 5.32 -2.55 -12.17
C LYS A 67 4.23 -3.61 -11.96
N PRO A 68 4.54 -4.90 -12.13
CA PRO A 68 3.65 -5.96 -11.68
C PRO A 68 3.47 -5.90 -10.16
N LYS A 69 2.50 -6.68 -9.66
CA LYS A 69 2.32 -6.87 -8.22
C LYS A 69 3.65 -7.31 -7.58
N ARG A 70 4.00 -6.69 -6.46
CA ARG A 70 5.26 -6.94 -5.75
C ARG A 70 5.02 -7.13 -4.25
N SER A 71 6.07 -7.51 -3.53
CA SER A 71 5.96 -7.71 -2.09
C SER A 71 5.60 -6.41 -1.35
N ALA A 72 5.01 -6.53 -0.17
CA ALA A 72 4.71 -5.38 0.68
C ALA A 72 5.94 -4.52 1.00
N ALA A 73 7.13 -5.14 1.15
CA ALA A 73 8.37 -4.42 1.41
C ALA A 73 8.80 -3.57 0.20
N GLU A 74 8.72 -4.12 -1.01
CA GLU A 74 9.04 -3.40 -2.25
C GLU A 74 8.03 -2.28 -2.52
N ALA A 75 6.74 -2.54 -2.32
CA ALA A 75 5.69 -1.54 -2.46
C ALA A 75 5.83 -0.41 -1.43
N ALA A 76 6.23 -0.70 -0.19
CA ALA A 76 6.51 0.33 0.82
C ALA A 76 7.70 1.22 0.41
N GLN A 77 8.74 0.63 -0.19
CA GLN A 77 9.87 1.40 -0.72
C GLN A 77 9.46 2.30 -1.90
N ASP A 78 8.58 1.81 -2.77
CA ASP A 78 8.03 2.61 -3.87
C ASP A 78 7.25 3.82 -3.34
N VAL A 79 6.41 3.63 -2.32
CA VAL A 79 5.67 4.72 -1.66
C VAL A 79 6.62 5.77 -1.08
N GLU A 80 7.70 5.35 -0.42
CA GLU A 80 8.69 6.28 0.13
C GLU A 80 9.38 7.08 -0.97
N ASN A 81 9.78 6.44 -2.07
CA ASN A 81 10.39 7.10 -3.22
C ASN A 81 9.42 8.10 -3.89
N LEU A 82 8.13 7.73 -4.01
CA LEU A 82 7.10 8.61 -4.53
C LEU A 82 6.86 9.81 -3.62
N LYS A 83 6.82 9.62 -2.30
CA LYS A 83 6.70 10.73 -1.33
C LYS A 83 7.85 11.71 -1.43
N GLN A 84 9.08 11.23 -1.61
CA GLN A 84 10.25 12.09 -1.82
C GLN A 84 10.14 12.86 -3.13
N SER A 85 9.64 12.23 -4.20
CA SER A 85 9.42 12.89 -5.49
C SER A 85 8.31 13.94 -5.40
N ALA A 86 7.22 13.65 -4.68
CA ALA A 86 6.09 14.54 -4.46
C ALA A 86 6.46 15.84 -3.73
N GLN A 87 7.56 15.87 -2.96
CA GLN A 87 8.06 17.11 -2.35
C GLN A 87 8.41 18.19 -3.40
N GLN A 88 8.75 17.78 -4.63
CA GLN A 88 9.05 18.70 -5.73
C GLN A 88 7.79 19.31 -6.39
N LEU A 89 6.58 18.87 -6.02
CA LEU A 89 5.33 19.49 -6.49
C LEU A 89 5.22 20.95 -6.03
N GLY A 90 5.77 21.30 -4.86
CA GLY A 90 5.80 22.70 -4.41
C GLY A 90 6.72 23.57 -5.28
N ASP A 91 7.81 23.01 -5.82
CA ASP A 91 8.69 23.72 -6.76
C ASP A 91 7.99 23.97 -8.10
N LEU A 92 7.12 23.06 -8.53
CA LEU A 92 6.31 23.21 -9.73
C LEU A 92 5.34 24.40 -9.61
N ASP A 93 4.63 24.53 -8.48
CA ASP A 93 3.73 25.67 -8.22
C ASP A 93 4.47 27.01 -8.27
N ASN A 94 5.67 27.06 -7.68
CA ASN A 94 6.52 28.26 -7.70
C ASN A 94 6.95 28.63 -9.13
N LYS A 95 7.30 27.65 -9.96
CA LYS A 95 7.68 27.88 -11.36
C LYS A 95 6.51 28.35 -12.20
N ILE A 96 5.33 27.76 -12.05
CA ILE A 96 4.12 28.18 -12.75
C ILE A 96 3.72 29.60 -12.35
N THR A 97 3.81 29.94 -11.07
CA THR A 97 3.58 31.32 -10.59
C THR A 97 4.53 32.32 -11.26
N ASN A 98 5.82 31.97 -11.41
CA ASN A 98 6.76 32.82 -12.13
C ASN A 98 6.43 32.91 -13.63
N LEU A 99 6.03 31.81 -14.27
CA LEU A 99 5.60 31.80 -15.67
C LEU A 99 4.39 32.72 -15.88
N GLN A 100 3.41 32.66 -14.97
CA GLN A 100 2.25 33.55 -14.97
C GLN A 100 2.68 35.02 -14.91
N ARG A 101 3.57 35.37 -13.97
CA ARG A 101 4.10 36.73 -13.85
C ARG A 101 4.77 37.21 -15.15
N ILE A 102 5.53 36.35 -15.83
CA ILE A 102 6.16 36.70 -17.12
C ILE A 102 5.10 36.86 -18.22
N SER A 103 4.07 36.00 -18.24
CA SER A 103 2.96 36.11 -19.20
C SER A 103 2.21 37.44 -19.09
N GLU A 104 2.04 37.96 -17.88
CA GLU A 104 1.40 39.26 -17.63
C GLU A 104 2.25 40.44 -18.14
N LEU A 105 3.58 40.32 -18.07
CA LEU A 105 4.49 41.31 -18.67
C LEU A 105 4.50 41.25 -20.21
N LEU A 106 4.05 40.14 -20.78
CA LEU A 106 3.91 39.94 -22.22
C LEU A 106 2.51 40.28 -22.74
N ASP A 107 1.63 40.90 -21.94
CA ASP A 107 0.29 41.32 -22.38
C ASP A 107 0.37 42.17 -23.68
N PRO A 108 -0.51 41.95 -24.67
CA PRO A 108 -1.64 41.02 -24.72
C PRO A 108 -1.33 39.70 -25.44
N LEU A 109 -0.19 39.06 -25.19
CA LEU A 109 0.19 37.81 -25.87
C LEU A 109 -0.62 36.61 -25.32
N GLU A 110 -1.77 36.35 -25.92
CA GLU A 110 -2.69 35.26 -25.52
C GLU A 110 -2.07 33.86 -25.48
N SER A 111 -1.09 33.58 -26.34
CA SER A 111 -0.40 32.28 -26.32
C SER A 111 0.36 32.05 -25.03
N ALA A 112 0.92 33.10 -24.41
CA ALA A 112 1.61 32.99 -23.13
C ALA A 112 0.63 32.65 -21.99
N TYR A 113 -0.55 33.25 -22.00
CA TYR A 113 -1.62 32.93 -21.04
C TYR A 113 -2.18 31.52 -21.24
N ALA A 114 -2.28 31.05 -22.48
CA ALA A 114 -2.73 29.70 -22.78
C ALA A 114 -1.77 28.64 -22.21
N ASP A 115 -0.47 28.80 -22.42
CA ASP A 115 0.57 27.90 -21.89
C ASP A 115 0.50 27.79 -20.36
N VAL A 116 0.34 28.92 -19.64
CA VAL A 116 0.17 28.92 -18.17
C VAL A 116 -1.03 28.06 -17.75
N ARG A 117 -2.18 28.22 -18.40
CA ARG A 117 -3.38 27.43 -18.08
C ARG A 117 -3.19 25.94 -18.36
N PHE A 118 -2.46 25.57 -19.41
CA PHE A 118 -2.14 24.16 -19.67
C PHE A 118 -1.27 23.59 -18.55
N PHE A 119 -0.25 24.34 -18.11
CA PHE A 119 0.60 23.90 -17.00
C PHE A 119 -0.13 23.81 -15.66
N ASP A 120 -1.07 24.71 -15.37
CA ASP A 120 -1.92 24.59 -14.18
C ASP A 120 -2.69 23.26 -14.17
N VAL A 121 -3.27 22.89 -15.33
CA VAL A 121 -4.00 21.62 -15.50
C VAL A 121 -3.05 20.42 -15.37
N ASP A 122 -1.89 20.46 -16.02
CA ASP A 122 -0.93 19.36 -15.98
C ASP A 122 -0.34 19.15 -14.58
N ALA A 123 -0.10 20.25 -13.84
CA ALA A 123 0.36 20.20 -12.47
C ALA A 123 -0.70 19.60 -11.54
N GLU A 124 -1.97 20.01 -11.68
CA GLU A 124 -3.08 19.46 -10.89
C GLU A 124 -3.33 17.98 -11.23
N GLN A 125 -3.27 17.62 -12.51
CA GLN A 125 -3.37 16.22 -12.93
C GLN A 125 -2.22 15.38 -12.35
N THR A 126 -0.99 15.88 -12.40
CA THR A 126 0.17 15.19 -11.82
C THR A 126 -0.01 15.01 -10.31
N ARG A 127 -0.47 16.05 -9.60
CA ARG A 127 -0.76 15.97 -8.16
C ARG A 127 -1.81 14.92 -7.84
N HIS A 128 -2.93 14.92 -8.57
CA HIS A 128 -3.98 13.91 -8.42
C HIS A 128 -3.46 12.49 -8.65
N GLN A 129 -2.64 12.27 -9.68
CA GLN A 129 -2.04 10.97 -9.93
C GLN A 129 -1.16 10.50 -8.76
N TYR A 130 -0.37 11.41 -8.18
CA TYR A 130 0.43 11.10 -6.98
C TYR A 130 -0.46 10.70 -5.81
N ASP A 131 -1.51 11.47 -5.53
CA ASP A 131 -2.45 11.17 -4.45
C ASP A 131 -3.14 9.82 -4.66
N ASP A 132 -3.63 9.55 -5.88
CA ASP A 132 -4.31 8.30 -6.23
C ASP A 132 -3.39 7.10 -6.03
N VAL A 133 -2.18 7.13 -6.61
CA VAL A 133 -1.23 6.01 -6.51
C VAL A 133 -0.74 5.82 -5.08
N LEU A 134 -0.46 6.90 -4.35
CA LEU A 134 -0.03 6.82 -2.95
C LEU A 134 -1.13 6.23 -2.07
N ASN A 135 -2.39 6.65 -2.26
CA ASN A 135 -3.53 6.14 -1.51
C ASN A 135 -3.84 4.68 -1.85
N ASP A 136 -3.86 4.32 -3.13
CA ASP A 136 -4.08 2.94 -3.59
C ASP A 136 -3.02 2.00 -2.97
N VAL A 137 -1.73 2.32 -3.11
CA VAL A 137 -0.67 1.45 -2.58
C VAL A 137 -0.68 1.42 -1.04
N ALA A 138 -0.96 2.55 -0.38
CA ALA A 138 -1.04 2.59 1.09
C ALA A 138 -2.19 1.74 1.63
N ALA A 139 -3.37 1.80 1.00
CA ALA A 139 -4.52 0.99 1.38
C ALA A 139 -4.22 -0.52 1.21
N GLU A 140 -3.56 -0.90 0.11
CA GLU A 140 -3.16 -2.30 -0.10
C GLU A 140 -2.12 -2.79 0.92
N LEU A 141 -1.18 -1.94 1.31
CA LEU A 141 -0.19 -2.24 2.35
C LEU A 141 -0.83 -2.40 3.74
N GLU A 142 -1.81 -1.55 4.06
CA GLU A 142 -2.56 -1.65 5.31
C GLU A 142 -3.36 -2.96 5.36
N ASP A 143 -4.11 -3.27 4.29
CA ASP A 143 -4.87 -4.52 4.21
C ASP A 143 -3.96 -5.77 4.28
N GLU A 144 -2.79 -5.75 3.64
CA GLU A 144 -1.80 -6.83 3.77
C GLU A 144 -1.26 -6.97 5.19
N THR A 145 -1.05 -5.85 5.88
CA THR A 145 -0.63 -5.84 7.29
C THR A 145 -1.70 -6.45 8.19
N LEU A 146 -2.97 -6.07 7.98
CA LEU A 146 -4.10 -6.62 8.74
C LEU A 146 -4.31 -8.11 8.47
N LEU A 147 -4.07 -8.56 7.24
CA LEU A 147 -4.13 -9.97 6.89
C LEU A 147 -3.05 -10.78 7.61
N LYS A 148 -1.80 -10.30 7.61
CA LYS A 148 -0.70 -10.92 8.35
C LYS A 148 -0.95 -10.96 9.86
N GLN A 149 -1.40 -9.86 10.45
CA GLN A 149 -1.76 -9.83 11.87
C GLN A 149 -2.87 -10.83 12.21
N SER A 150 -3.87 -10.98 11.34
CA SER A 150 -4.92 -11.99 11.52
C SER A 150 -4.36 -13.41 11.46
N ALA A 151 -3.41 -13.68 10.56
CA ALA A 151 -2.76 -14.98 10.46
C ALA A 151 -1.87 -15.26 11.67
N ASP A 152 -1.07 -14.28 12.11
CA ASP A 152 -0.22 -14.40 13.30
C ASP A 152 -1.04 -14.67 14.57
N GLN A 153 -2.20 -14.04 14.69
CA GLN A 153 -3.13 -14.28 15.80
C GLN A 153 -3.64 -15.72 15.82
N VAL A 154 -4.08 -16.26 14.67
CA VAL A 154 -4.51 -17.65 14.55
C VAL A 154 -3.35 -18.61 14.82
N ALA A 155 -2.15 -18.31 14.29
CA ALA A 155 -0.95 -19.10 14.53
C ALA A 155 -0.60 -19.15 16.03
N LYS A 156 -0.78 -18.05 16.76
CA LYS A 156 -0.60 -17.98 18.21
C LYS A 156 -1.66 -18.77 18.96
N GLU A 157 -2.93 -18.70 18.54
CA GLU A 157 -4.00 -19.52 19.13
C GLU A 157 -3.71 -21.02 18.98
N ILE A 158 -3.21 -21.45 17.81
CA ILE A 158 -2.75 -22.83 17.59
C ILE A 158 -1.61 -23.18 18.55
N ASP A 159 -0.60 -22.32 18.68
CA ASP A 159 0.55 -22.57 19.56
C ASP A 159 0.13 -22.61 21.05
N ASP A 160 -0.87 -21.82 21.46
CA ASP A 160 -1.38 -21.82 22.83
C ASP A 160 -2.23 -23.06 23.14
N ILE A 161 -3.00 -23.56 22.17
CA ILE A 161 -3.72 -24.84 22.30
C ILE A 161 -2.75 -26.02 22.33
N SER A 162 -1.71 -26.02 21.50
CA SER A 162 -0.65 -27.03 21.52
C SER A 162 -0.02 -27.14 22.92
N LYS A 163 0.27 -26.02 23.58
CA LYS A 163 0.78 -26.02 24.97
C LYS A 163 -0.21 -26.59 26.00
N MET A 164 -1.52 -26.42 25.79
CA MET A 164 -2.53 -27.02 26.67
C MET A 164 -2.56 -28.54 26.53
N ILE A 165 -2.38 -29.06 25.31
CA ILE A 165 -2.27 -30.48 25.02
C ILE A 165 -0.98 -31.06 25.61
N ASP A 166 0.15 -30.35 25.48
CA ASP A 166 1.47 -30.76 25.99
C ASP A 166 1.60 -30.69 27.53
N SER A 167 0.56 -30.23 28.25
CA SER A 167 0.60 -30.16 29.72
C SER A 167 0.74 -31.54 30.34
N THR A 168 1.41 -31.64 31.51
CA THR A 168 1.59 -32.94 32.18
C THR A 168 0.26 -33.42 32.73
N ASP A 169 -0.33 -34.43 32.07
CA ASP A 169 -1.63 -35.02 32.37
C ASP A 169 -2.83 -34.09 32.08
N PRO A 170 -3.11 -33.81 30.78
CA PRO A 170 -4.20 -32.93 30.40
C PRO A 170 -5.55 -33.58 30.74
N GLU A 171 -6.44 -32.83 31.41
CA GLU A 171 -7.78 -33.34 31.72
C GLU A 171 -8.52 -33.72 30.43
N LYS A 172 -9.14 -34.91 30.41
CA LYS A 172 -9.91 -35.40 29.26
C LYS A 172 -11.01 -34.44 28.80
N SER A 173 -11.61 -33.71 29.74
CA SER A 173 -12.59 -32.65 29.47
C SER A 173 -12.04 -31.53 28.58
N ILE A 174 -10.75 -31.17 28.76
CA ILE A 174 -10.04 -30.15 28.00
C ILE A 174 -9.77 -30.68 26.59
N LEU A 175 -9.24 -31.90 26.46
CA LEU A 175 -8.99 -32.54 25.16
C LEU A 175 -10.28 -32.65 24.33
N ASP A 176 -11.38 -33.05 24.96
CA ASP A 176 -12.71 -33.10 24.34
C ASP A 176 -13.21 -31.73 23.88
N THR A 177 -12.97 -30.69 24.67
CA THR A 177 -13.35 -29.31 24.33
C THR A 177 -12.55 -28.80 23.14
N ILE A 178 -11.24 -29.06 23.12
CA ILE A 178 -10.36 -28.70 22.01
C ILE A 178 -10.84 -29.40 20.72
N ALA A 179 -11.10 -30.70 20.78
CA ALA A 179 -11.55 -31.48 19.63
C ALA A 179 -12.91 -31.03 19.09
N LYS A 180 -13.88 -30.74 19.97
CA LYS A 180 -15.28 -30.46 19.59
C LYS A 180 -15.54 -28.99 19.28
N SER A 181 -14.74 -28.07 19.81
CA SER A 181 -14.96 -26.62 19.72
C SER A 181 -13.79 -25.90 19.06
N ASP A 182 -12.59 -26.01 19.62
CA ASP A 182 -11.48 -25.13 19.25
C ASP A 182 -10.91 -25.47 17.87
N ILE A 183 -10.73 -26.77 17.55
CA ILE A 183 -10.26 -27.20 16.22
C ILE A 183 -11.25 -26.79 15.11
N PRO A 184 -12.57 -27.04 15.22
CA PRO A 184 -13.54 -26.51 14.24
C PRO A 184 -13.53 -24.98 14.12
N ALA A 185 -13.37 -24.26 15.23
CA ALA A 185 -13.29 -22.80 15.22
C ALA A 185 -12.03 -22.31 14.48
N LEU A 186 -10.86 -22.89 14.76
CA LEU A 186 -9.62 -22.59 14.05
C LEU A 186 -9.71 -22.89 12.55
N LYS A 187 -10.30 -24.03 12.16
CA LYS A 187 -10.58 -24.34 10.75
C LYS A 187 -11.41 -23.26 10.07
N ALA A 188 -12.47 -22.80 10.74
CA ALA A 188 -13.31 -21.73 10.22
C ALA A 188 -12.54 -20.40 10.08
N GLN A 189 -11.68 -20.06 11.04
CA GLN A 189 -10.82 -18.87 10.98
C GLN A 189 -9.82 -18.94 9.82
N ILE A 190 -9.14 -20.08 9.65
CA ILE A 190 -8.18 -20.31 8.55
C ILE A 190 -8.88 -20.22 7.20
N ASN A 191 -10.07 -20.80 7.05
CA ASN A 191 -10.84 -20.69 5.80
C ASN A 191 -11.22 -19.24 5.48
N ARG A 192 -11.59 -18.43 6.46
CA ARG A 192 -11.82 -16.98 6.24
C ARG A 192 -10.56 -16.26 5.79
N ILE A 193 -9.39 -16.62 6.34
CA ILE A 193 -8.10 -16.06 5.91
C ILE A 193 -7.81 -16.45 4.46
N LYS A 194 -8.06 -17.70 4.07
CA LYS A 194 -7.94 -18.16 2.68
C LYS A 194 -8.84 -17.38 1.72
N ASP A 195 -10.10 -17.19 2.09
CA ASP A 195 -11.04 -16.38 1.30
C ASP A 195 -10.55 -14.93 1.17
N ARG A 196 -10.01 -14.34 2.26
CA ARG A 196 -9.41 -13.00 2.22
C ARG A 196 -8.19 -12.93 1.31
N ILE A 197 -7.31 -13.95 1.32
CA ILE A 197 -6.15 -14.03 0.41
C ILE A 197 -6.62 -14.02 -1.05
N VAL A 198 -7.60 -14.86 -1.40
CA VAL A 198 -8.15 -14.93 -2.77
C VAL A 198 -8.77 -13.59 -3.19
N ASN A 199 -9.55 -12.98 -2.31
CA ASN A 199 -10.17 -11.69 -2.59
C ASN A 199 -9.13 -10.57 -2.75
N ALA A 200 -8.13 -10.52 -1.88
CA ALA A 200 -7.01 -9.59 -1.96
C ALA A 200 -6.23 -9.75 -3.26
N ASP A 201 -5.90 -10.98 -3.65
CA ASP A 201 -5.19 -11.24 -4.91
C ASP A 201 -6.02 -10.88 -6.15
N ALA A 202 -7.35 -10.89 -6.06
CA ALA A 202 -8.22 -10.43 -7.15
C ALA A 202 -8.36 -8.90 -7.20
N SER A 203 -8.45 -8.23 -6.04
CA SER A 203 -8.77 -6.80 -5.96
C SER A 203 -7.54 -5.88 -6.02
N ARG A 204 -6.41 -6.30 -5.44
CA ARG A 204 -5.19 -5.48 -5.35
C ARG A 204 -4.54 -5.32 -6.72
N LYS A 205 -3.88 -4.18 -6.95
CA LYS A 205 -3.16 -3.84 -8.18
C LYS A 205 -1.65 -3.86 -8.00
N HIS A 206 -1.15 -3.54 -6.80
CA HIS A 206 0.27 -3.25 -6.57
C HIS A 206 0.95 -4.22 -5.61
N VAL A 207 0.23 -4.71 -4.59
CA VAL A 207 0.77 -5.60 -3.55
C VAL A 207 0.32 -7.04 -3.77
N THR A 208 1.27 -7.96 -3.74
CA THR A 208 1.03 -9.40 -3.75
C THR A 208 0.85 -9.90 -2.33
N THR A 209 -0.14 -10.77 -2.13
CA THR A 209 -0.30 -11.50 -0.86
C THR A 209 0.72 -12.63 -0.76
N ASP A 210 1.26 -12.90 0.42
CA ASP A 210 2.14 -14.07 0.59
C ASP A 210 1.32 -15.37 0.59
N PRO A 211 1.45 -16.23 -0.44
CA PRO A 211 0.67 -17.47 -0.53
C PRO A 211 1.03 -18.47 0.58
N LYS A 212 2.19 -18.32 1.20
CA LYS A 212 2.64 -19.21 2.29
C LYS A 212 1.83 -19.06 3.56
N ILE A 213 1.16 -17.93 3.76
CA ILE A 213 0.35 -17.67 4.96
C ILE A 213 -0.68 -18.79 5.16
N ALA A 214 -1.41 -19.15 4.10
CA ALA A 214 -2.43 -20.20 4.17
C ALA A 214 -1.81 -21.59 4.39
N GLU A 215 -0.72 -21.89 3.69
CA GLU A 215 -0.02 -23.17 3.79
C GLU A 215 0.57 -23.39 5.20
N ASP A 216 1.21 -22.37 5.76
CA ASP A 216 1.80 -22.42 7.10
C ASP A 216 0.74 -22.63 8.19
N LEU A 217 -0.42 -21.96 8.07
CA LEU A 217 -1.56 -22.15 8.98
C LEU A 217 -2.16 -23.56 8.87
N ASP A 218 -2.33 -24.08 7.66
CA ASP A 218 -2.81 -25.46 7.45
C ASP A 218 -1.85 -26.48 8.04
N ASN A 219 -0.55 -26.30 7.82
CA ASN A 219 0.49 -27.18 8.36
C ASN A 219 0.51 -27.15 9.89
N LYS A 220 0.40 -25.95 10.50
CA LYS A 220 0.31 -25.79 11.95
C LYS A 220 -0.95 -26.46 12.51
N LEU A 221 -2.10 -26.30 11.87
CA LEU A 221 -3.34 -26.94 12.30
C LEU A 221 -3.25 -28.46 12.20
N ALA A 222 -2.74 -29.00 11.08
CA ALA A 222 -2.58 -30.44 10.91
C ALA A 222 -1.65 -31.06 11.97
N LYS A 223 -0.59 -30.34 12.36
CA LYS A 223 0.28 -30.75 13.47
C LYS A 223 -0.47 -30.78 14.79
N LEU A 224 -1.26 -29.74 15.09
CA LEU A 224 -2.07 -29.66 16.29
C LEU A 224 -3.10 -30.80 16.38
N GLU A 225 -3.76 -31.13 15.26
CA GLU A 225 -4.71 -32.25 15.19
C GLU A 225 -4.03 -33.60 15.48
N ALA A 226 -2.82 -33.82 14.95
CA ALA A 226 -2.05 -35.02 15.24
C ALA A 226 -1.64 -35.10 16.73
N GLU A 227 -1.18 -33.99 17.31
CA GLU A 227 -0.85 -33.90 18.74
C GLU A 227 -2.07 -34.20 19.63
N LEU A 228 -3.22 -33.64 19.27
CA LEU A 228 -4.48 -33.87 19.99
C LEU A 228 -4.91 -35.34 19.92
N ASP A 229 -4.85 -35.96 18.74
CA ASP A 229 -5.20 -37.36 18.55
C ASP A 229 -4.32 -38.29 19.39
N ASP A 230 -3.02 -38.00 19.49
CA ASP A 230 -2.08 -38.79 20.28
C ASP A 230 -2.25 -38.56 21.80
N ALA A 231 -2.57 -37.33 22.22
CA ALA A 231 -2.90 -37.02 23.61
C ALA A 231 -4.20 -37.71 24.07
N ILE A 232 -5.23 -37.73 23.22
CA ILE A 232 -6.49 -38.44 23.51
C ILE A 232 -6.25 -39.94 23.67
N LYS A 233 -5.49 -40.57 22.77
CA LYS A 233 -5.14 -42.00 22.88
C LYS A 233 -4.38 -42.29 24.18
N THR A 234 -3.41 -41.44 24.53
CA THR A 234 -2.60 -41.60 25.74
C THR A 234 -3.47 -41.46 27.00
N SER A 235 -4.39 -40.48 27.03
CA SER A 235 -5.36 -40.31 28.12
C SER A 235 -6.29 -41.52 28.25
N ASP A 236 -6.80 -42.04 27.13
CA ASP A 236 -7.63 -43.26 27.12
C ASP A 236 -6.89 -44.51 27.61
N GLU A 237 -5.60 -44.63 27.29
CA GLU A 237 -4.75 -45.71 27.82
C GLU A 237 -4.51 -45.56 29.32
N HIS A 238 -4.22 -44.34 29.79
CA HIS A 238 -4.06 -44.05 31.22
C HIS A 238 -5.34 -44.37 32.01
N ASP A 239 -6.51 -43.95 31.52
CA ASP A 239 -7.81 -44.24 32.13
C ASP A 239 -8.04 -45.75 32.26
N LYS A 240 -7.69 -46.52 31.22
CA LYS A 240 -7.81 -48.00 31.24
C LYS A 240 -6.85 -48.62 32.26
N GLU A 241 -5.61 -48.15 32.35
CA GLU A 241 -4.65 -48.65 33.32
C GLU A 241 -5.09 -48.36 34.77
N GLN A 242 -5.58 -47.14 35.04
CA GLN A 242 -6.14 -46.77 36.34
C GLN A 242 -7.33 -47.65 36.71
N LEU A 243 -8.24 -47.90 35.76
CA LEU A 243 -9.37 -48.79 35.98
C LEU A 243 -8.92 -50.22 36.30
N ILE A 244 -7.92 -50.74 35.58
CA ILE A 244 -7.34 -52.06 35.84
C ILE A 244 -6.73 -52.13 37.24
N ILE A 245 -5.99 -51.10 37.66
CA ILE A 245 -5.39 -51.03 39.00
C ILE A 245 -6.48 -51.00 40.09
N SER A 246 -7.51 -50.17 39.90
CA SER A 246 -8.66 -50.10 40.81
C SER A 246 -9.40 -51.43 40.93
N LEU A 247 -9.67 -52.10 39.80
CA LEU A 247 -10.29 -53.43 39.78
C LEU A 247 -9.42 -54.48 40.47
N LYS A 248 -8.10 -54.49 40.24
CA LYS A 248 -7.17 -55.39 40.93
C LYS A 248 -7.19 -55.17 42.44
N LEU A 249 -7.19 -53.91 42.88
CA LEU A 249 -7.25 -53.57 44.30
C LEU A 249 -8.55 -54.07 44.94
N ASN A 250 -9.69 -53.85 44.27
CA ASN A 250 -10.99 -54.33 44.73
C ASN A 250 -11.03 -55.85 44.82
N ILE A 251 -10.53 -56.57 43.80
CA ILE A 251 -10.45 -58.04 43.81
C ILE A 251 -9.60 -58.52 44.99
N SER A 252 -8.41 -57.94 45.21
CA SER A 252 -7.57 -58.30 46.36
C SER A 252 -8.23 -58.02 47.71
N GLN A 253 -9.05 -56.98 47.83
CA GLN A 253 -9.83 -56.72 49.04
C GLN A 253 -10.91 -57.78 49.24
N PHE A 254 -11.60 -58.20 48.18
CA PHE A 254 -12.59 -59.28 48.25
C PHE A 254 -11.97 -60.64 48.59
N GLU A 255 -10.77 -60.94 48.12
CA GLU A 255 -10.05 -62.19 48.44
C GLU A 255 -9.60 -62.26 49.91
N GLN A 256 -9.48 -61.12 50.60
CA GLN A 256 -9.11 -61.06 52.02
C GLN A 256 -10.31 -61.15 52.98
N LEU A 257 -11.54 -61.08 52.46
CA LEU A 257 -12.77 -61.24 53.25
C LEU A 257 -13.12 -62.73 53.42
N PRO A 258 -13.38 -63.22 54.65
CA PRO A 258 -13.90 -64.57 54.87
C PRO A 258 -15.25 -64.76 54.15
N LEU A 259 -15.43 -65.90 53.49
CA LEU A 259 -16.63 -66.24 52.68
C LEU A 259 -17.96 -66.05 53.42
N ASP A 260 -17.93 -66.17 54.75
CA ASP A 260 -19.07 -66.06 55.67
C ASP A 260 -19.53 -64.61 55.92
N GLN A 261 -18.78 -63.61 55.44
CA GLN A 261 -19.09 -62.18 55.58
C GLN A 261 -19.49 -61.49 54.26
N LEU A 262 -19.37 -62.17 53.11
CA LEU A 262 -19.78 -61.65 51.81
C LEU A 262 -21.31 -61.68 51.67
N LYS A 263 -21.96 -60.52 51.55
CA LYS A 263 -23.40 -60.44 51.27
C LYS A 263 -23.65 -60.53 49.75
N PRO A 264 -24.80 -61.09 49.32
CA PRO A 264 -25.14 -61.18 47.89
C PRO A 264 -25.18 -59.84 47.15
N ASP A 265 -25.39 -58.72 47.86
CA ASP A 265 -25.38 -57.38 47.28
C ASP A 265 -23.96 -56.82 47.07
N ASP A 266 -22.94 -57.39 47.73
CA ASP A 266 -21.53 -57.01 47.56
C ASP A 266 -20.93 -57.56 46.24
N LEU A 267 -21.65 -58.47 45.57
CA LEU A 267 -21.26 -59.12 44.31
C LEU A 267 -21.96 -58.55 43.07
N LYS A 268 -22.81 -57.53 43.22
CA LYS A 268 -23.48 -56.87 42.11
C LYS A 268 -22.65 -55.68 41.64
N THR A 269 -21.77 -55.92 40.69
CA THR A 269 -21.28 -54.89 39.76
C THR A 269 -22.26 -54.67 38.64
#